data_AF-A0A8T1K067-F1
#
_entry.id   AF-A0A8T1K067-F1
#
_cell.length_a   1.000
_cell.length_b   1.000
_cell.length_c   1.000
_cell.angle_alpha   90.00
_cell.angle_beta   90.00
_cell.angle_gamma   90.00
#
_symmetry.space_group_name_H-M   'P 1'
#
loop_
_entity.id
_entity.type
_entity.pdbx_description
1 polymer ?
#
loop_
_entity_poly.entity_id
_entity_poly.type
_entity_poly.pdbx_seq_one_letter_code
_entity_poly.pdbx_strand_id
1 'polypeptide(L)'
;MKDLYRRRNLPLPPEYGEGMTTLFFGLKRLEAERDQSGDARESGKRPLTYSRYVMLCKSTLAQDDGGFAHLFLATQWSLMCRSKSVETIQTSLLVCADDSVGIVLHKIKTNREGSRPKAPRHLYANPGSPVTCWLTALAFYLACHPHLQPGALFLGSNQKLRFGKALAQCLKCDSDAQRRNSTVHIQFARTWLHSHQVAPLVGLPY
;
A
#
# COMPACT_ATOMS: atom_id res chain seq x y z
N MET A 1 -9.20 -11.73 -24.96
CA MET A 1 -9.58 -12.16 -26.31
C MET A 1 -10.05 -13.63 -26.34
N LYS A 2 -9.31 -14.64 -25.83
CA LYS A 2 -9.84 -16.03 -25.67
C LYS A 2 -11.17 -16.10 -24.92
N ASP A 3 -11.31 -15.26 -23.90
CA ASP A 3 -12.53 -15.18 -23.08
C ASP A 3 -13.75 -14.66 -23.86
N LEU A 4 -13.56 -13.90 -24.94
CA LEU A 4 -14.66 -13.44 -25.81
C LEU A 4 -15.23 -14.58 -26.66
N TYR A 5 -14.37 -15.40 -27.26
CA TYR A 5 -14.77 -16.60 -27.99
C TYR A 5 -15.46 -17.60 -27.07
N ARG A 6 -14.90 -17.80 -25.86
CA ARG A 6 -15.50 -18.63 -24.81
C ARG A 6 -16.89 -18.15 -24.39
N ARG A 7 -17.07 -16.84 -24.15
CA ARG A 7 -18.38 -16.26 -23.75
C ARG A 7 -19.42 -16.32 -24.86
N ARG A 8 -19.00 -16.34 -26.12
CA ARG A 8 -19.88 -16.44 -27.29
C ARG A 8 -20.05 -17.87 -27.81
N ASN A 9 -19.50 -18.87 -27.12
CA ASN A 9 -19.48 -20.28 -27.55
C ASN A 9 -19.00 -20.46 -29.00
N LEU A 10 -18.03 -19.66 -29.43
CA LEU A 10 -17.43 -19.76 -30.76
C LEU A 10 -16.16 -20.62 -30.71
N PRO A 11 -15.95 -21.51 -31.70
CA PRO A 11 -14.69 -22.22 -31.82
C PRO A 11 -13.55 -21.20 -32.01
N LEU A 12 -12.40 -21.48 -31.39
CA LEU A 12 -11.20 -20.68 -31.58
C LEU A 12 -10.63 -20.99 -32.97
N PRO A 13 -10.29 -19.98 -33.79
CA PRO A 13 -9.61 -20.20 -35.06
C PRO A 13 -8.30 -20.99 -34.86
N PRO A 14 -7.94 -21.92 -35.76
CA PRO A 14 -6.72 -22.72 -35.62
C PRO A 14 -5.43 -21.87 -35.59
N GLU A 15 -5.42 -20.71 -36.25
CA GLU A 15 -4.31 -19.75 -36.28
C GLU A 15 -4.15 -18.97 -34.96
N TYR A 16 -5.15 -19.05 -34.07
CA TYR A 16 -5.19 -18.37 -32.77
C TYR A 16 -4.17 -18.94 -31.77
N GLY A 17 -3.71 -20.17 -31.99
CA GLY A 17 -2.74 -20.84 -31.11
C GLY A 17 -1.36 -20.19 -31.19
N GLU A 18 -0.57 -20.65 -32.16
CA GLU A 18 0.84 -20.29 -32.29
C GLU A 18 1.06 -18.85 -32.75
N GLY A 19 0.27 -18.38 -33.73
CA GLY A 19 0.43 -17.04 -34.31
C GLY A 19 0.28 -15.92 -33.27
N MET A 20 -0.74 -16.05 -32.40
CA MET A 20 -0.91 -15.10 -31.30
C MET A 20 0.17 -15.22 -30.24
N THR A 21 0.60 -16.42 -29.86
CA THR A 21 1.68 -16.55 -28.87
C THR A 21 2.95 -15.87 -29.36
N THR A 22 3.33 -16.07 -30.62
CA THR A 22 4.48 -15.42 -31.25
C THR A 22 4.35 -13.90 -31.25
N LEU A 23 3.16 -13.38 -31.56
CA LEU A 23 2.88 -11.94 -31.54
C LEU A 23 2.98 -11.37 -30.11
N PHE A 24 2.43 -12.04 -29.09
CA PHE A 24 2.57 -11.63 -27.68
C PHE A 24 4.02 -11.71 -27.18
N PHE A 25 4.78 -12.72 -27.61
CA PHE A 25 6.20 -12.80 -27.30
C PHE A 25 6.99 -11.67 -27.98
N GLY A 26 6.66 -11.33 -29.23
CA GLY A 26 7.23 -10.17 -29.93
C GLY A 26 6.95 -8.85 -29.22
N LEU A 27 5.70 -8.61 -28.80
CA LEU A 27 5.32 -7.44 -27.99
C LEU A 27 6.10 -7.36 -26.68
N LYS A 28 6.21 -8.47 -25.94
CA LYS A 28 6.99 -8.51 -24.68
C LYS A 28 8.48 -8.23 -24.91
N ARG A 29 9.03 -8.69 -26.04
CA ARG A 29 10.43 -8.44 -26.39
C ARG A 29 10.66 -6.96 -26.73
N LEU A 30 9.75 -6.35 -27.49
CA LEU A 30 9.78 -4.91 -27.76
C LEU A 30 9.62 -4.06 -26.49
N GLU A 31 8.77 -4.49 -25.55
CA GLU A 31 8.67 -3.84 -24.22
C GLU A 31 10.00 -3.96 -23.45
N ALA A 32 10.60 -5.15 -23.40
CA ALA A 32 11.88 -5.38 -22.73
C ALA A 32 13.04 -4.60 -23.36
N GLU A 33 13.10 -4.49 -24.69
CA GLU A 33 14.09 -3.69 -25.42
C GLU A 33 13.92 -2.18 -25.12
N ARG A 34 12.67 -1.70 -24.98
CA ARG A 34 12.38 -0.32 -24.55
C ARG A 34 12.75 -0.05 -23.09
N ASP A 35 12.54 -1.04 -22.21
CA ASP A 35 12.99 -0.98 -20.81
C ASP A 35 14.52 -0.92 -20.73
N GLN A 36 15.24 -1.68 -21.55
CA GLN A 36 16.70 -1.68 -21.61
C GLN A 36 17.29 -0.40 -22.22
N SER A 37 16.62 0.21 -23.20
CA SER A 37 17.10 1.45 -23.83
C SER A 37 16.86 2.70 -22.97
N GLY A 38 16.22 2.56 -21.80
CA GLY A 38 15.90 3.67 -20.90
C GLY A 38 14.79 4.60 -21.41
N ASP A 39 14.19 4.28 -22.57
CA ASP A 39 13.04 5.00 -23.15
C ASP A 39 11.70 4.48 -22.57
N ALA A 40 11.78 3.55 -21.63
CA ALA A 40 10.66 3.20 -20.77
C ALA A 40 10.25 4.41 -19.94
N ARG A 41 9.21 5.10 -20.41
CA ARG A 41 8.29 5.81 -19.51
C ARG A 41 7.93 4.80 -18.43
N GLU A 42 8.32 5.05 -17.18
CA GLU A 42 8.00 4.20 -16.03
C GLU A 42 6.47 4.10 -15.86
N SER A 43 5.84 3.26 -16.66
CA SER A 43 4.42 2.98 -16.64
C SER A 43 4.23 1.74 -15.77
N GLY A 44 4.51 1.91 -14.48
CA GLY A 44 4.49 0.83 -13.51
C GLY A 44 4.11 1.33 -12.12
N LYS A 45 3.40 0.50 -11.37
CA LYS A 45 3.16 0.75 -9.94
C LYS A 45 4.45 0.44 -9.19
N ARG A 46 5.20 1.47 -8.79
CA ARG A 46 6.39 1.30 -7.95
C ARG A 46 6.01 0.56 -6.64
N PRO A 47 6.81 -0.41 -6.17
CA PRO A 47 6.59 -1.06 -4.89
C PRO A 47 6.55 -0.04 -3.74
N LEU A 48 5.68 -0.28 -2.76
CA LEU A 48 5.68 0.52 -1.54
C LEU A 48 6.90 0.13 -0.69
N THR A 49 7.84 1.06 -0.52
CA THR A 49 9.03 0.83 0.31
C THR A 49 8.66 0.79 1.78
N TYR A 50 9.48 0.11 2.59
CA TYR A 50 9.27 0.04 4.05
C TYR A 50 9.25 1.44 4.70
N SER A 51 10.15 2.33 4.27
CA SER A 51 10.17 3.73 4.77
C SER A 51 8.84 4.46 4.54
N ARG A 52 8.23 4.28 3.36
CA ARG A 52 6.90 4.84 3.06
C ARG A 52 5.80 4.16 3.85
N TYR A 53 5.90 2.86 4.09
CA TYR A 53 4.98 2.15 4.97
C TYR A 53 5.03 2.70 6.41
N VAL A 54 6.22 2.94 6.97
CA VAL A 54 6.38 3.57 8.29
C VAL A 54 5.72 4.95 8.33
N MET A 55 5.94 5.78 7.30
CA MET A 55 5.30 7.10 7.20
C MET A 55 3.78 6.99 7.16
N LEU A 56 3.24 6.11 6.33
CA LEU A 56 1.79 5.86 6.27
C LEU A 56 1.23 5.35 7.60
N CYS A 57 1.97 4.49 8.31
CA CYS A 57 1.58 4.03 9.64
C CYS A 57 1.48 5.18 10.64
N LYS A 58 2.46 6.10 10.66
CA LYS A 58 2.41 7.31 11.49
C LYS A 58 1.22 8.20 11.13
N SER A 59 1.01 8.44 9.83
CA SER A 59 -0.10 9.29 9.36
C SER A 59 -1.47 8.69 9.65
N THR A 60 -1.64 7.37 9.48
CA THR A 60 -2.90 6.68 9.76
C THR A 60 -3.17 6.54 11.24
N LEU A 61 -2.14 6.38 12.08
CA LEU A 61 -2.28 6.36 13.54
C LEU A 61 -2.73 7.72 14.08
N ALA A 62 -2.35 8.82 13.43
CA ALA A 62 -2.76 10.17 13.79
C ALA A 62 -4.18 10.54 13.29
N GLN A 63 -4.86 9.66 12.55
CA GLN A 63 -6.23 9.92 12.12
C GLN A 63 -7.22 9.67 13.25
N ASP A 64 -8.25 10.50 13.32
CA ASP A 64 -9.37 10.34 14.24
C ASP A 64 -10.43 9.41 13.64
N ASP A 65 -10.06 8.13 13.47
CA ASP A 65 -10.95 7.09 12.95
C ASP A 65 -11.02 5.85 13.85
N GLY A 66 -10.65 6.02 15.13
CA GLY A 66 -10.59 4.94 16.12
C GLY A 66 -9.52 3.89 15.80
N GLY A 67 -8.49 4.24 15.02
CA GLY A 67 -7.42 3.32 14.62
C GLY A 67 -7.80 2.38 13.47
N PHE A 68 -8.93 2.62 12.80
CA PHE A 68 -9.41 1.79 11.69
C PHE A 68 -8.39 1.75 10.54
N ALA A 69 -7.97 2.90 10.02
CA ALA A 69 -7.06 2.98 8.89
C ALA A 69 -5.69 2.39 9.25
N HIS A 70 -5.25 2.61 10.49
CA HIS A 70 -3.98 2.10 10.98
C HIS A 70 -3.97 0.56 11.04
N LEU A 71 -4.96 -0.05 11.70
CA LEU A 71 -5.08 -1.51 11.75
C LEU A 71 -5.29 -2.11 10.35
N PHE A 72 -6.10 -1.47 9.51
CA PHE A 72 -6.34 -1.95 8.15
C PHE A 72 -5.05 -1.96 7.32
N LEU A 73 -4.26 -0.89 7.38
CA LEU A 73 -2.96 -0.79 6.70
C LEU A 73 -1.98 -1.84 7.22
N ALA A 74 -1.82 -1.97 8.54
CA ALA A 74 -0.92 -2.93 9.16
C ALA A 74 -1.33 -4.38 8.81
N THR A 75 -2.63 -4.68 8.81
CA THR A 75 -3.15 -6.01 8.44
C THR A 75 -2.88 -6.31 6.97
N GLN A 76 -3.10 -5.32 6.08
CA GLN A 76 -2.86 -5.48 4.65
C GLN A 76 -1.38 -5.72 4.35
N TRP A 77 -0.48 -4.99 5.04
CA TRP A 77 0.96 -5.13 4.91
C TRP A 77 1.44 -6.49 5.43
N SER A 78 1.11 -6.84 6.68
CA SER A 78 1.65 -8.05 7.31
C SER A 78 1.13 -9.34 6.68
N LEU A 79 -0.13 -9.37 6.20
CA LEU A 79 -0.67 -10.53 5.49
C LEU A 79 -0.32 -10.55 3.99
N MET A 80 0.27 -9.47 3.47
CA MET A 80 0.53 -9.25 2.05
C MET A 80 -0.70 -9.53 1.17
N CYS A 81 -1.87 -9.06 1.61
CA CYS A 81 -3.14 -9.39 0.99
C CYS A 81 -3.81 -8.15 0.36
N ARG A 82 -4.91 -8.37 -0.37
CA ARG A 82 -5.68 -7.27 -0.97
C ARG A 82 -6.66 -6.71 0.05
N SER A 83 -7.06 -5.45 -0.11
CA SER A 83 -8.08 -4.83 0.75
C SER A 83 -9.39 -5.63 0.80
N LYS A 84 -9.76 -6.32 -0.29
CA LYS A 84 -10.94 -7.21 -0.33
C LYS A 84 -10.80 -8.44 0.60
N SER A 85 -9.58 -8.90 0.86
CA SER A 85 -9.33 -9.96 1.83
C SER A 85 -9.36 -9.41 3.25
N VAL A 86 -8.78 -8.22 3.47
CA VAL A 86 -8.76 -7.55 4.79
C VAL A 86 -10.18 -7.22 5.26
N GLU A 87 -11.04 -6.67 4.41
CA GLU A 87 -12.42 -6.32 4.78
C GLU A 87 -13.30 -7.51 5.17
N THR A 88 -12.90 -8.72 4.77
CA THR A 88 -13.63 -9.96 5.07
C THR A 88 -13.11 -10.70 6.31
N ILE A 89 -12.09 -10.16 6.99
CA ILE A 89 -11.54 -10.80 8.20
C ILE A 89 -12.60 -10.75 9.30
N GLN A 90 -12.84 -11.92 9.90
CA GLN A 90 -13.69 -12.08 11.06
C GLN A 90 -12.83 -12.34 12.29
N THR A 91 -13.28 -11.92 13.46
CA THR A 91 -12.58 -12.14 14.73
C THR A 91 -12.42 -13.62 15.05
N SER A 92 -13.37 -14.47 14.62
CA SER A 92 -13.29 -15.93 14.73
C SER A 92 -12.16 -16.57 13.92
N LEU A 93 -11.60 -15.85 12.94
CA LEU A 93 -10.46 -16.31 12.13
C LEU A 93 -9.11 -15.96 12.76
N LEU A 94 -9.11 -15.22 13.88
CA LEU A 94 -7.92 -14.93 14.67
C LEU A 94 -7.71 -16.09 15.64
N VAL A 95 -6.59 -16.78 15.48
CA VAL A 95 -6.19 -17.90 16.34
C VAL A 95 -4.95 -17.47 17.10
N CYS A 96 -5.00 -17.53 18.42
CA CYS A 96 -3.79 -17.38 19.23
C CYS A 96 -2.89 -18.61 18.99
N ALA A 97 -1.67 -18.38 18.52
CA ALA A 97 -0.72 -19.41 18.15
C ALA A 97 0.61 -19.09 18.86
N ASP A 98 0.67 -19.44 20.15
CA ASP A 98 1.79 -19.21 21.06
C ASP A 98 2.30 -17.75 21.02
N ASP A 99 3.42 -17.52 20.34
CA ASP A 99 4.08 -16.21 20.20
C ASP A 99 3.51 -15.34 19.06
N SER A 100 2.46 -15.80 18.40
CA SER A 100 1.88 -15.17 17.21
C SER A 100 0.34 -15.20 17.19
N VAL A 101 -0.24 -14.38 16.32
CA VAL A 101 -1.66 -14.48 15.97
C VAL A 101 -1.78 -15.02 14.56
N GLY A 102 -2.37 -16.19 14.41
CA GLY A 102 -2.65 -16.82 13.11
C GLY A 102 -3.96 -16.29 12.50
N ILE A 103 -3.94 -16.00 11.20
CA ILE A 103 -5.14 -15.67 10.41
C ILE A 103 -5.33 -16.65 9.27
N VAL A 104 -6.49 -17.30 9.22
CA VAL A 104 -6.88 -18.22 8.14
C VAL A 104 -7.70 -17.49 7.08
N LEU A 105 -7.11 -17.26 5.89
CA LEU A 105 -7.80 -16.62 4.77
C LEU A 105 -8.50 -17.65 3.87
N HIS A 106 -9.81 -17.80 3.99
CA HIS A 106 -10.57 -18.86 3.28
C HIS A 106 -10.72 -18.67 1.78
N LYS A 107 -10.63 -17.44 1.25
CA LYS A 107 -10.68 -17.15 -0.19
C LYS A 107 -9.47 -16.33 -0.58
N ILE A 108 -8.61 -16.91 -1.41
CA ILE A 108 -7.44 -16.23 -2.00
C ILE A 108 -7.52 -16.30 -3.52
N LYS A 109 -6.88 -15.35 -4.23
CA LYS A 109 -7.01 -15.26 -5.71
C LYS A 109 -6.65 -16.56 -6.44
N THR A 110 -5.70 -17.32 -5.90
CA THR A 110 -5.22 -18.61 -6.43
C THR A 110 -6.10 -19.79 -6.04
N ASN A 111 -6.96 -19.64 -5.05
CA ASN A 111 -7.90 -20.66 -4.60
C ASN A 111 -9.25 -20.02 -4.26
N ARG A 112 -10.04 -19.77 -5.31
CA ARG A 112 -11.38 -19.16 -5.18
C ARG A 112 -12.40 -20.11 -4.56
N GLU A 113 -12.19 -21.42 -4.73
CA GLU A 113 -13.08 -22.49 -4.31
C GLU A 113 -12.87 -22.88 -2.84
N GLY A 114 -11.69 -22.57 -2.30
CA GLY A 114 -11.38 -22.75 -0.88
C GLY A 114 -11.06 -24.19 -0.49
N SER A 115 -10.94 -25.10 -1.46
CA SER A 115 -10.86 -26.57 -1.32
C SER A 115 -9.56 -27.13 -0.74
N ARG A 116 -8.52 -26.31 -0.54
CA ARG A 116 -7.22 -26.76 -0.03
C ARG A 116 -7.07 -26.42 1.45
N PRO A 117 -6.42 -27.28 2.26
CA PRO A 117 -5.99 -26.93 3.61
C PRO A 117 -5.23 -25.60 3.58
N LYS A 118 -5.58 -24.70 4.49
CA LYS A 118 -5.01 -23.35 4.51
C LYS A 118 -4.17 -23.20 5.75
N ALA A 119 -2.85 -23.15 5.54
CA ALA A 119 -1.95 -22.76 6.61
C ALA A 119 -2.32 -21.34 7.08
N PRO A 120 -2.43 -21.11 8.40
CA PRO A 120 -2.61 -19.77 8.93
C PRO A 120 -1.43 -18.87 8.55
N ARG A 121 -1.72 -17.60 8.31
CA ARG A 121 -0.68 -16.56 8.20
C ARG A 121 -0.43 -16.02 9.58
N HIS A 122 0.76 -16.24 10.10
CA HIS A 122 1.14 -15.79 11.44
C HIS A 122 1.57 -14.32 11.42
N LEU A 123 1.05 -13.58 12.38
CA LEU A 123 1.35 -12.17 12.63
C LEU A 123 2.07 -12.08 13.97
N TYR A 124 3.25 -11.46 13.95
CA TYR A 124 4.13 -11.36 15.10
C TYR A 124 4.10 -9.95 15.69
N ALA A 125 4.42 -9.87 16.98
CA ALA A 125 4.69 -8.60 17.64
C ALA A 125 6.02 -8.00 17.14
N ASN A 126 6.07 -6.67 17.07
CA ASN A 126 7.29 -5.91 16.82
C ASN A 126 7.43 -4.81 17.89
N PRO A 127 7.88 -5.15 19.11
CA PRO A 127 8.01 -4.19 20.20
C PRO A 127 9.03 -3.07 19.90
N GLY A 128 10.02 -3.32 19.04
CA GLY A 128 11.01 -2.32 18.64
C GLY A 128 10.45 -1.23 17.71
N SER A 129 9.28 -1.43 17.12
CA SER A 129 8.61 -0.41 16.32
C SER A 129 7.09 -0.50 16.52
N PRO A 130 6.56 0.04 17.63
CA PRO A 130 5.14 -0.05 17.97
C PRO A 130 4.22 0.51 16.88
N VAL A 131 4.67 1.53 16.15
CA VAL A 131 3.91 2.16 15.06
C VAL A 131 3.73 1.23 13.86
N THR A 132 4.63 0.27 13.62
CA THR A 132 4.48 -0.70 12.54
C THR A 132 4.00 -2.07 13.02
N CYS A 133 3.94 -2.26 14.34
CA CYS A 133 3.55 -3.50 14.96
C CYS A 133 2.06 -3.74 14.77
N TRP A 134 1.73 -4.84 14.08
CA TRP A 134 0.34 -5.23 13.88
C TRP A 134 -0.39 -5.47 15.21
N LEU A 135 0.28 -6.10 16.19
CA LEU A 135 -0.33 -6.39 17.49
C LEU A 135 -0.69 -5.12 18.28
N THR A 136 0.19 -4.12 18.28
CA THR A 136 -0.08 -2.78 18.83
C THR A 136 -1.22 -2.09 18.09
N ALA A 137 -1.26 -2.16 16.76
CA ALA A 137 -2.36 -1.60 15.97
C ALA A 137 -3.71 -2.26 16.30
N LEU A 138 -3.71 -3.58 16.53
CA LEU A 138 -4.90 -4.33 16.97
C LEU A 138 -5.34 -3.88 18.36
N ALA A 139 -4.41 -3.80 19.31
CA ALA A 139 -4.70 -3.38 20.67
C ALA A 139 -5.31 -1.98 20.73
N PHE A 140 -4.74 -1.03 19.96
CA PHE A 140 -5.28 0.33 19.85
C PHE A 140 -6.70 0.34 19.27
N TYR A 141 -6.94 -0.41 18.19
CA TYR A 141 -8.27 -0.52 17.60
C TYR A 141 -9.30 -1.11 18.58
N LEU A 142 -8.95 -2.17 19.31
CA LEU A 142 -9.84 -2.77 20.31
C LEU A 142 -10.11 -1.83 21.49
N ALA A 143 -9.11 -1.06 21.94
CA ALA A 143 -9.29 -0.06 22.98
C ALA A 143 -10.27 1.04 22.57
N CYS A 144 -10.27 1.44 21.29
CA CYS A 144 -11.23 2.40 20.75
C CYS A 144 -12.62 1.78 20.49
N HIS A 145 -12.76 0.45 20.46
CA HIS A 145 -13.99 -0.25 20.14
C HIS A 145 -14.32 -1.35 21.18
N PRO A 146 -14.56 -0.99 22.45
CA PRO A 146 -14.72 -1.96 23.55
C PRO A 146 -15.97 -2.85 23.40
N HIS A 147 -16.94 -2.44 22.59
CA HIS A 147 -18.18 -3.19 22.34
C HIS A 147 -18.12 -4.11 21.11
N LEU A 148 -16.93 -4.33 20.53
CA LEU A 148 -16.76 -5.21 19.38
C LEU A 148 -17.27 -6.63 19.69
N GLN A 149 -18.30 -7.07 18.98
CA GLN A 149 -18.88 -8.40 19.12
C GLN A 149 -18.16 -9.41 18.22
N PRO A 150 -18.23 -10.72 18.53
CA PRO A 150 -17.79 -11.76 17.61
C PRO A 150 -18.42 -11.58 16.23
N GLY A 151 -17.60 -11.54 15.17
CA GLY A 151 -18.09 -11.21 13.84
C GLY A 151 -17.01 -10.56 12.96
N ALA A 152 -17.39 -9.56 12.16
CA ALA A 152 -16.44 -8.82 11.33
C ALA A 152 -15.45 -8.04 12.20
N LEU A 153 -14.15 -8.13 11.88
CA LEU A 153 -13.11 -7.41 12.63
C LEU A 153 -13.28 -5.89 12.54
N PHE A 154 -13.70 -5.38 11.38
CA PHE A 154 -13.89 -3.95 11.15
C PHE A 154 -15.37 -3.58 11.18
N LEU A 155 -15.75 -2.70 12.10
CA LEU A 155 -17.12 -2.22 12.25
C LEU A 155 -17.57 -1.33 11.07
N GLY A 156 -18.85 -1.41 10.71
CA GLY A 156 -19.48 -0.63 9.64
C GLY A 156 -19.48 -1.34 8.28
N SER A 157 -19.64 -0.58 7.19
CA SER A 157 -19.72 -1.09 5.82
C SER A 157 -18.69 -0.44 4.89
N ASN A 158 -18.49 -1.02 3.71
CA ASN A 158 -17.64 -0.47 2.66
C ASN A 158 -16.18 -0.22 3.09
N GLN A 159 -15.60 -1.16 3.85
CA GLN A 159 -14.29 -0.97 4.48
C GLN A 159 -13.17 -0.67 3.49
N LYS A 160 -13.12 -1.38 2.35
CA LYS A 160 -12.17 -1.07 1.29
C LYS A 160 -12.28 0.39 0.81
N LEU A 161 -13.50 0.90 0.64
CA LEU A 161 -13.70 2.27 0.17
C LEU A 161 -13.32 3.28 1.25
N ARG A 162 -13.70 3.02 2.52
CA ARG A 162 -13.30 3.84 3.68
C ARG A 162 -11.79 3.92 3.80
N PHE A 163 -11.11 2.78 3.76
CA PHE A 163 -9.65 2.71 3.79
C PHE A 163 -9.04 3.46 2.59
N GLY A 164 -9.60 3.28 1.38
CA GLY A 164 -9.14 4.02 0.20
C GLY A 164 -9.21 5.54 0.36
N LYS A 165 -10.28 6.06 0.99
CA LYS A 165 -10.43 7.49 1.30
C LYS A 165 -9.41 7.95 2.35
N ALA A 166 -9.28 7.20 3.45
CA ALA A 166 -8.33 7.49 4.52
C ALA A 166 -6.87 7.52 4.00
N LEU A 167 -6.49 6.53 3.20
CA LEU A 167 -5.16 6.44 2.60
C LEU A 167 -4.91 7.59 1.61
N ALA A 168 -5.91 7.95 0.79
CA ALA A 168 -5.78 9.08 -0.13
C ALA A 168 -5.59 10.41 0.62
N GLN A 169 -6.23 10.58 1.78
CA GLN A 169 -6.02 11.75 2.64
C GLN A 169 -4.59 11.78 3.20
N CYS A 170 -4.07 10.66 3.72
CA CYS A 170 -2.67 10.58 4.18
C CYS A 170 -1.69 10.99 3.08
N LEU A 171 -1.88 10.49 1.86
CA LEU A 171 -0.98 10.76 0.72
C LEU A 171 -1.04 12.23 0.28
N LYS A 172 -2.21 12.89 0.36
CA LYS A 172 -2.33 14.32 0.11
C LYS A 172 -1.59 15.14 1.16
N CYS A 173 -1.81 14.84 2.45
CA CYS A 173 -1.12 15.52 3.54
C CYS A 173 0.41 15.37 3.46
N ASP A 174 0.90 14.19 3.08
CA ASP A 174 2.33 13.94 2.87
C ASP A 174 2.90 14.78 1.71
N SER A 175 2.17 14.84 0.59
CA SER A 175 2.54 15.67 -0.56
C SER A 175 2.59 17.16 -0.20
N ASP A 176 1.62 17.64 0.58
CA ASP A 176 1.56 19.03 1.03
C ASP A 176 2.63 19.36 2.09
N ALA A 177 2.97 18.40 2.96
CA ALA A 177 4.09 18.53 3.89
C ALA A 177 5.42 18.60 3.13
N GLN A 178 5.64 17.73 2.13
CA GLN A 178 6.82 17.75 1.28
C GLN A 178 6.96 19.09 0.53
N ARG A 179 5.86 19.60 -0.03
CA ARG A 179 5.83 20.91 -0.70
C ARG A 179 6.19 22.05 0.25
N ARG A 180 5.57 22.09 1.44
CA ARG A 180 5.87 23.11 2.46
C ARG A 180 7.32 23.06 2.89
N ASN A 181 7.89 21.88 3.15
CA ASN A 181 9.30 21.74 3.52
C ASN A 181 10.23 22.25 2.42
N SER A 182 9.96 21.94 1.15
CA SER A 182 10.73 22.48 0.02
C SER A 182 10.62 24.01 -0.08
N THR A 183 9.43 24.58 0.13
CA THR A 183 9.26 26.04 0.17
C THR A 183 10.01 26.68 1.33
N VAL A 184 10.01 26.08 2.52
CA VAL A 184 10.77 26.56 3.68
C VAL A 184 12.27 26.49 3.40
N HIS A 185 12.78 25.41 2.81
CA HIS A 185 14.19 25.31 2.41
C HIS A 185 14.58 26.36 1.36
N ILE A 186 13.73 26.61 0.35
CA ILE A 186 13.96 27.66 -0.65
C ILE A 186 13.94 29.04 0.00
N GLN A 187 12.98 29.30 0.89
CA GLN A 187 12.87 30.57 1.61
C GLN A 187 14.08 30.80 2.52
N PHE A 188 14.51 29.76 3.25
CA PHE A 188 15.68 29.79 4.10
C PHE A 188 16.96 30.04 3.30
N ALA A 189 17.12 29.37 2.14
CA ALA A 189 18.22 29.61 1.22
C ALA A 189 18.21 31.03 0.64
N ARG A 190 17.04 31.58 0.33
CA ARG A 190 16.89 32.98 -0.12
C ARG A 190 17.22 33.99 0.97
N THR A 191 16.75 33.79 2.20
CA THR A 191 17.10 34.65 3.34
C THR A 191 18.58 34.54 3.69
N TRP A 192 19.16 33.35 3.58
CA TRP A 192 20.60 33.14 3.77
C TRP A 192 21.41 33.88 2.69
N LEU A 193 21.05 33.75 1.41
CA LEU A 193 21.69 34.48 0.30
C LEU A 193 21.56 36.00 0.44
N HIS A 194 20.39 36.51 0.87
CA HIS A 194 20.22 37.94 1.14
C HIS A 194 21.04 38.43 2.33
N SER A 195 21.20 37.61 3.37
CA SER A 195 22.03 37.95 4.54
C SER A 195 23.54 37.87 4.29
N HIS A 196 23.98 37.23 3.19
CA HIS A 196 25.39 37.03 2.85
C HIS A 196 25.81 37.78 1.56
N GLN A 197 25.01 38.71 1.04
CA GLN A 197 25.50 39.72 0.11
C GLN A 197 26.37 40.73 0.88
N VAL A 198 27.65 40.41 0.99
CA VAL A 198 28.71 41.31 1.45
C VAL A 198 28.70 42.55 0.55
N ALA A 199 28.63 43.73 1.18
CA ALA A 199 28.67 45.01 0.50
C ALA A 199 29.90 45.11 -0.43
N PRO A 200 29.77 45.66 -1.65
CA PRO A 200 30.93 45.98 -2.46
C PRO A 200 31.75 47.04 -1.72
N LEU A 201 33.04 46.76 -1.48
CA LEU A 201 34.00 47.72 -0.93
C LEU A 201 34.14 48.89 -1.91
N VAL A 202 33.46 49.99 -1.60
CA VAL A 202 33.61 51.26 -2.31
C VAL A 202 34.89 51.94 -1.82
N GLY A 203 35.87 52.05 -2.73
CA GLY A 203 36.87 53.12 -2.88
C GLY A 203 37.58 53.68 -1.64
N LEU A 204 38.87 53.37 -1.52
CA LEU A 204 39.85 54.21 -0.84
C LEU A 204 40.66 54.97 -1.91
N PRO A 205 40.79 56.31 -1.83
CA PRO A 205 41.68 57.07 -2.70
C PRO A 205 43.14 56.95 -2.21
N TYR A 206 44.07 56.82 -3.16
CA TYR A 206 45.50 57.04 -2.94
C TYR A 206 45.81 58.54 -2.95
#